data_AF-A0A158NLA4-F1
#
_entry.id   AF-A0A158NLA4-F1
#
_cell.length_a   1.000
_cell.length_b   1.000
_cell.length_c   1.000
_cell.angle_alpha   90.00
_cell.angle_beta   90.00
_cell.angle_gamma   90.00
#
_symmetry.space_group_name_H-M   'P 1'
#
loop_
_entity.id
_entity.type
_entity.pdbx_description
1 polymer ?
#
loop_
_entity_poly.entity_id
_entity_poly.type
_entity_poly.pdbx_seq_one_letter_code
_entity_poly.pdbx_strand_id
1 'polypeptide(L)'
;IGVWTVGNIGREQGSIWIALLTAYLFYPTLYYIADDTMWIFLMVVTSSLSFDTFSKQWRLKPKKRRSFFRRIACLGLALMLYFAVIGSYLYFNAVITDSEGEEIKLSEAVQHFLTSPIWTDLKASLEATWNQARHQGFWATWAQLVDLTDPRGEINAYKVLGLSQTASQNEVTARWRSLSRDNHPDKVKGSEEERRKAQEKFMEIQQAYEILSQAKNRRQRRNRRSEK
;
A
#
# COMPACT_ATOMS: atom_id res chain seq x y z
N ILE A 1 -9.01 2.92 32.97
CA ILE A 1 -9.67 3.41 31.73
C ILE A 1 -10.18 2.24 30.86
N GLY A 2 -9.36 1.23 30.56
CA GLY A 2 -9.76 0.07 29.74
C GLY A 2 -11.07 -0.62 30.19
N VAL A 3 -11.19 -0.89 31.50
CA VAL A 3 -12.41 -1.47 32.10
C VAL A 3 -13.67 -0.64 31.78
N TRP A 4 -13.60 0.68 31.97
CA TRP A 4 -14.72 1.58 31.66
C TRP A 4 -15.04 1.64 30.17
N THR A 5 -14.02 1.64 29.29
CA THR A 5 -14.25 1.66 27.85
C THR A 5 -14.97 0.40 27.39
N VAL A 6 -14.58 -0.78 27.88
CA VAL A 6 -15.19 -2.06 27.51
C VAL A 6 -16.59 -2.19 28.12
N GLY A 7 -16.74 -1.85 29.41
CA GLY A 7 -18.02 -1.92 30.13
C GLY A 7 -19.11 -0.98 29.59
N ASN A 8 -18.75 0.03 28.80
CA ASN A 8 -19.70 0.97 28.18
C ASN A 8 -20.04 0.65 26.71
N ILE A 9 -19.48 -0.42 26.16
CA ILE A 9 -19.86 -0.93 24.84
C ILE A 9 -21.21 -1.65 24.98
N GLY A 10 -22.13 -1.38 24.05
CA GLY A 10 -23.43 -2.05 24.01
C GLY A 10 -24.57 -1.31 24.73
N ARG A 11 -25.46 -2.08 25.37
CA ARG A 11 -26.73 -1.64 25.96
C ARG A 11 -26.63 -1.18 27.42
N GLU A 12 -25.49 -1.40 28.06
CA GLU A 12 -25.22 -0.99 29.43
C GLU A 12 -24.36 0.29 29.44
N GLN A 13 -24.40 1.02 30.54
CA GLN A 13 -23.51 2.15 30.81
C GLN A 13 -23.20 2.23 32.29
N GLY A 14 -21.98 2.64 32.61
CA GLY A 14 -21.53 2.91 33.97
C GLY A 14 -20.59 4.11 34.05
N SER A 15 -20.48 4.63 35.25
CA SER A 15 -19.60 5.76 35.58
C SER A 15 -18.14 5.32 35.60
N ILE A 16 -17.23 6.21 35.15
CA ILE A 16 -15.79 5.93 35.19
C ILE A 16 -15.22 5.94 36.61
N TRP A 17 -15.91 6.63 37.53
CA TRP A 17 -15.43 6.91 38.87
C TRP A 17 -15.20 5.67 39.70
N ILE A 18 -16.11 4.69 39.65
CA ILE A 18 -15.96 3.44 40.42
C ILE A 18 -14.71 2.69 39.97
N ALA A 19 -14.49 2.54 38.66
CA ALA A 19 -13.32 1.83 38.12
C ALA A 19 -12.00 2.56 38.42
N LEU A 20 -12.00 3.90 38.45
CA LEU A 20 -10.82 4.70 38.81
C LEU A 20 -10.54 4.64 40.30
N LEU A 21 -11.58 4.76 41.13
CA LEU A 21 -11.45 4.75 42.58
C LEU A 21 -10.97 3.39 43.07
N THR A 22 -11.49 2.29 42.53
CA THR A 22 -11.03 0.94 42.89
C THR A 22 -9.58 0.72 42.47
N ALA A 23 -9.19 1.17 41.27
CA ALA A 23 -7.80 1.07 40.80
C ALA A 23 -6.84 1.90 41.69
N TYR A 24 -7.26 3.10 42.09
CA TYR A 24 -6.48 3.96 42.98
C TYR A 24 -6.37 3.39 44.40
N LEU A 25 -7.46 2.86 44.96
CA LEU A 25 -7.45 2.20 46.26
C LEU A 25 -6.63 0.90 46.27
N PHE A 26 -6.49 0.25 45.12
CA PHE A 26 -5.65 -0.93 44.97
C PHE A 26 -4.15 -0.58 44.86
N TYR A 27 -3.79 0.68 44.61
CA TYR A 27 -2.39 1.11 44.45
C TYR A 27 -1.44 0.74 45.60
N PRO A 28 -1.80 0.90 46.89
CA PRO A 28 -0.92 0.53 48.00
C PRO A 28 -0.54 -0.95 48.06
N THR A 29 -1.32 -1.83 47.41
CA THR A 29 -1.02 -3.27 47.36
C THR A 29 0.20 -3.60 46.47
N LEU A 30 0.62 -2.65 45.63
CA LEU A 30 1.81 -2.78 44.77
C LEU A 30 3.07 -3.04 45.60
N TYR A 31 3.18 -2.45 46.79
CA TYR A 31 4.34 -2.66 47.66
C TYR A 31 4.45 -4.10 48.18
N TYR A 32 3.33 -4.80 48.28
CA TYR A 32 3.26 -6.17 48.82
C TYR A 32 3.36 -7.24 47.74
N ILE A 33 3.04 -6.90 46.49
CA ILE A 33 3.06 -7.82 45.35
C ILE A 33 4.31 -7.51 44.52
N ALA A 34 5.33 -8.34 44.63
CA ALA A 34 6.63 -8.11 43.99
C ALA A 34 6.63 -8.24 42.45
N ASP A 35 5.58 -8.82 41.87
CA ASP A 35 5.44 -8.98 40.42
C ASP A 35 4.45 -7.96 39.84
N ASP A 36 4.97 -7.01 39.06
CA ASP A 36 4.21 -5.96 38.39
C ASP A 36 3.08 -6.52 37.50
N THR A 37 3.33 -7.67 36.85
CA THR A 37 2.37 -8.27 35.92
C THR A 37 1.16 -8.81 36.69
N MET A 38 1.41 -9.51 37.79
CA MET A 38 0.36 -10.03 38.66
C MET A 38 -0.40 -8.92 39.36
N TRP A 39 0.28 -7.86 39.78
CA TRP A 39 -0.38 -6.70 40.36
C TRP A 39 -1.34 -6.03 39.38
N ILE A 40 -0.89 -5.75 38.14
CA ILE A 40 -1.75 -5.16 37.10
C ILE A 40 -2.96 -6.06 36.84
N PHE A 41 -2.76 -7.37 36.73
CA PHE A 41 -3.86 -8.31 36.51
C PHE A 41 -4.90 -8.25 37.64
N LEU A 42 -4.47 -8.33 38.90
CA LEU A 42 -5.37 -8.27 40.05
C LEU A 42 -6.09 -6.93 40.16
N MET A 43 -5.40 -5.82 39.89
CA MET A 43 -6.00 -4.49 39.85
C MET A 43 -7.06 -4.38 38.76
N VAL A 44 -6.80 -4.91 37.57
CA VAL A 44 -7.77 -4.92 36.46
C VAL A 44 -8.98 -5.78 36.78
N VAL A 45 -8.77 -6.98 37.34
CA VAL A 45 -9.87 -7.90 37.71
C VAL A 45 -10.74 -7.28 38.80
N THR A 46 -10.14 -6.75 39.86
CA THR A 46 -10.88 -6.12 40.98
C THR A 46 -11.63 -4.86 40.53
N SER A 47 -11.01 -4.03 39.67
CA SER A 47 -11.67 -2.87 39.05
C SER A 47 -12.82 -3.29 38.13
N SER A 48 -12.66 -4.37 37.37
CA SER A 48 -13.71 -4.92 36.50
C SER A 48 -14.90 -5.44 37.29
N LEU A 49 -14.66 -6.24 38.34
CA LEU A 49 -15.71 -6.75 39.20
C LEU A 49 -16.46 -5.63 39.90
N SER A 50 -15.73 -4.65 40.44
CA SER A 50 -16.35 -3.50 41.12
C SER A 50 -17.18 -2.63 40.16
N PHE A 51 -16.74 -2.49 38.91
CA PHE A 51 -17.51 -1.79 37.88
C PHE A 51 -18.79 -2.56 37.52
N ASP A 52 -18.70 -3.88 37.37
CA ASP A 52 -19.82 -4.76 37.02
C ASP A 52 -20.91 -4.75 38.10
N THR A 53 -20.50 -4.80 39.37
CA THR A 53 -21.44 -4.87 40.51
C THR A 53 -22.07 -3.51 40.86
N PHE A 54 -21.29 -2.43 40.84
CA PHE A 54 -21.74 -1.14 41.38
C PHE A 54 -22.02 -0.07 40.33
N SER A 55 -21.38 -0.14 39.16
CA SER A 55 -21.44 0.95 38.17
C SER A 55 -22.42 0.69 37.03
N LYS A 56 -22.71 -0.58 36.73
CA LYS A 56 -23.53 -0.92 35.57
C LYS A 56 -25.00 -0.60 35.74
N GLN A 57 -25.54 0.09 34.75
CA GLN A 57 -26.96 0.39 34.63
C GLN A 57 -27.40 0.23 33.18
N TRP A 58 -28.66 -0.16 32.98
CA TRP A 58 -29.26 -0.25 31.66
C TRP A 58 -29.37 1.14 31.01
N ARG A 59 -28.99 1.24 29.74
CA ARG A 59 -29.07 2.49 29.00
C ARG A 59 -30.50 2.74 28.53
N LEU A 60 -31.22 3.59 29.28
CA LEU A 60 -32.61 3.98 28.98
C LEU A 60 -32.75 4.88 27.74
N LYS A 61 -31.70 5.62 27.36
CA LYS A 61 -31.75 6.58 26.24
C LYS A 61 -30.83 6.15 25.08
N PRO A 62 -31.29 6.14 23.83
CA PRO A 62 -30.45 5.80 22.69
C PRO A 62 -29.30 6.81 22.53
N LYS A 63 -28.11 6.32 22.14
CA LYS A 63 -26.92 7.16 21.96
C LYS A 63 -27.16 8.16 20.83
N LYS A 64 -27.11 9.46 21.14
CA LYS A 64 -27.22 10.52 20.13
C LYS A 64 -26.08 10.36 19.12
N ARG A 65 -26.41 10.22 17.83
CA ARG A 65 -25.40 10.15 16.76
C ARG A 65 -24.65 11.48 16.74
N ARG A 66 -23.37 11.47 17.08
CA ARG A 66 -22.49 12.64 16.89
C ARG A 66 -22.36 12.90 15.38
N SER A 67 -22.31 14.18 14.98
CA SER A 67 -22.12 14.55 13.57
C SER A 67 -20.88 13.86 12.99
N PHE A 68 -21.05 13.25 11.82
CA PHE A 68 -19.99 12.56 11.09
C PHE A 68 -18.78 13.48 10.86
N PHE A 69 -19.02 14.73 10.49
CA PHE A 69 -17.99 15.76 10.31
C PHE A 69 -17.18 16.02 11.58
N ARG A 70 -17.83 16.07 12.75
CA ARG A 70 -17.11 16.27 14.02
C ARG A 70 -16.21 15.07 14.36
N ARG A 71 -16.57 13.85 13.94
CA ARG A 71 -15.73 12.67 14.14
C ARG A 71 -14.53 12.70 13.22
N ILE A 72 -14.73 12.99 11.94
CA ILE A 72 -13.64 13.13 10.97
C ILE A 72 -12.70 14.25 11.39
N ALA A 73 -13.22 15.41 11.81
CA ALA A 73 -12.39 16.52 12.26
C ALA A 73 -11.54 16.14 13.49
N CYS A 74 -12.13 15.47 14.48
CA CYS A 74 -11.40 15.02 15.67
C CYS A 74 -10.32 13.96 15.34
N LEU A 75 -10.66 12.98 14.49
CA LEU A 75 -9.69 11.98 14.03
C LEU A 75 -8.59 12.60 13.17
N GLY A 76 -8.94 13.54 12.29
CA GLY A 76 -7.98 14.28 11.47
C GLY A 76 -7.01 15.10 12.31
N LEU A 77 -7.50 15.79 13.35
CA LEU A 77 -6.66 16.53 14.29
C LEU A 77 -5.74 15.58 15.06
N ALA A 78 -6.27 14.46 15.57
CA ALA A 78 -5.46 13.46 16.26
C ALA A 78 -4.36 12.87 15.36
N LEU A 79 -4.70 12.55 14.10
CA LEU A 79 -3.72 12.08 13.11
C LEU A 79 -2.68 13.16 12.79
N MET A 80 -3.10 14.41 12.63
CA MET A 80 -2.19 15.53 12.40
C MET A 80 -1.17 15.68 13.53
N LEU A 81 -1.62 15.63 14.79
CA LEU A 81 -0.71 15.68 15.95
C LEU A 81 0.22 14.47 15.98
N TYR A 82 -0.30 13.27 15.73
CA TYR A 82 0.50 12.04 15.68
C TYR A 82 1.60 12.12 14.62
N PHE A 83 1.26 12.53 13.39
CA PHE A 83 2.23 12.73 12.33
C PHE A 83 3.18 13.90 12.59
N ALA A 84 2.76 14.94 13.32
CA ALA A 84 3.65 16.01 13.73
C ALA A 84 4.72 15.51 14.72
N VAL A 85 4.34 14.65 15.68
CA VAL A 85 5.31 14.03 16.61
C VAL A 85 6.29 13.13 15.84
N ILE A 86 5.78 12.26 14.96
CA ILE A 86 6.63 11.41 14.12
C ILE A 86 7.53 12.24 13.21
N GLY A 87 6.97 13.26 12.56
CA GLY A 87 7.69 14.17 11.67
C GLY A 87 8.80 14.91 12.39
N SER A 88 8.54 15.40 13.61
CA SER A 88 9.56 16.02 14.46
C SER A 88 10.66 15.02 14.83
N TYR A 89 10.29 13.80 15.21
CA TYR A 89 11.28 12.76 15.54
C TYR A 89 12.16 12.43 14.33
N LEU A 90 11.56 12.21 13.15
CA LEU A 90 12.30 11.95 11.91
C LEU A 90 13.17 13.13 11.49
N TYR A 91 12.67 14.36 11.63
CA TYR A 91 13.43 15.56 11.27
C TYR A 91 14.74 15.72 12.07
N PHE A 92 14.71 15.39 13.37
CA PHE A 92 15.88 15.53 14.24
C PHE A 92 16.77 14.28 14.30
N ASN A 93 16.21 13.07 14.17
CA ASN A 93 16.94 11.83 14.43
C ASN A 93 17.18 10.96 13.19
N ALA A 94 16.51 11.22 12.04
CA ALA A 94 16.71 10.40 10.86
C ALA A 94 17.98 10.81 10.11
N VAL A 95 18.84 9.82 9.86
CA VAL A 95 20.08 9.91 9.11
C VAL A 95 19.99 8.92 7.95
N ILE A 96 20.42 9.35 6.77
CA ILE A 96 20.52 8.51 5.57
C ILE A 96 22.00 8.37 5.24
N THR A 97 22.43 7.14 4.94
CA THR A 97 23.77 6.86 4.43
C THR A 97 23.79 7.05 2.91
N ASP A 98 24.64 7.94 2.43
CA ASP A 98 24.87 8.08 0.99
C ASP A 98 25.64 6.87 0.44
N SER A 99 25.65 6.71 -0.88
CA SER A 99 26.43 5.72 -1.63
C SER A 99 27.94 5.78 -1.37
N GLU A 100 28.45 6.92 -0.89
CA GLU A 100 29.84 7.12 -0.45
C GLU A 100 30.07 6.84 1.04
N GLY A 101 29.04 6.40 1.77
CA GLY A 101 29.12 6.03 3.18
C GLY A 101 29.06 7.21 4.17
N GLU A 102 28.82 8.43 3.69
CA GLU A 102 28.61 9.60 4.55
C GLU A 102 27.20 9.61 5.15
N GLU A 103 27.11 9.94 6.43
CA GLU A 103 25.86 10.03 7.18
C GLU A 103 25.30 11.46 7.12
N ILE A 104 24.23 11.66 6.34
CA ILE A 104 23.59 12.97 6.17
C ILE A 104 22.23 12.95 6.88
N LYS A 105 21.88 14.06 7.56
CA LYS A 105 20.54 14.19 8.18
C LYS A 105 19.46 14.24 7.09
N LEU A 106 18.35 13.54 7.33
CA LEU A 106 17.21 13.51 6.41
C LEU A 106 16.69 14.92 6.06
N SER A 107 16.65 15.82 7.06
CA SER A 107 16.19 17.19 6.89
C SER A 107 17.04 17.98 5.90
N GLU A 108 18.36 17.80 5.96
CA GLU A 108 19.34 18.43 5.08
C GLU A 108 19.26 17.84 3.66
N ALA A 109 19.15 16.50 3.55
CA ALA A 109 18.97 15.82 2.27
C ALA A 109 17.69 16.28 1.54
N VAL A 110 16.58 16.42 2.26
CA VAL A 110 15.32 16.93 1.68
C VAL A 110 15.48 18.37 1.21
N GLN A 111 16.17 19.22 1.98
CA GLN A 111 16.41 20.61 1.57
C GLN A 111 17.26 20.66 0.30
N HIS A 112 18.36 19.90 0.25
CA HIS A 112 19.20 19.81 -0.94
C HIS A 112 18.42 19.31 -2.16
N PHE A 113 17.60 18.28 -2.00
CA PHE A 113 16.72 17.77 -3.05
C PHE A 113 15.78 18.85 -3.57
N LEU A 114 15.08 19.58 -2.70
CA LEU A 114 14.15 20.64 -3.10
C LEU A 114 14.85 21.85 -3.76
N THR A 115 16.14 22.06 -3.48
CA THR A 115 16.95 23.08 -4.17
C THR A 115 17.66 22.57 -5.42
N SER A 116 17.66 21.26 -5.65
CA SER A 116 18.40 20.66 -6.75
C SER A 116 17.76 20.96 -8.12
N PRO A 117 18.55 20.97 -9.21
CA PRO A 117 18.03 21.10 -10.57
C PRO A 117 16.98 20.03 -10.92
N ILE A 118 17.09 18.84 -10.32
CA ILE A 118 16.14 17.75 -10.52
C ILE A 118 14.74 18.16 -10.04
N TRP A 119 14.64 18.88 -8.92
CA TRP A 119 13.35 19.36 -8.43
C TRP A 119 12.74 20.42 -9.36
N THR A 120 13.56 21.31 -9.92
CA THR A 120 13.07 22.29 -10.88
C THR A 120 12.58 21.64 -12.17
N ASP A 121 13.28 20.62 -12.67
CA ASP A 121 12.89 19.85 -13.85
C ASP A 121 11.63 19.01 -13.60
N LEU A 122 11.54 18.40 -12.41
CA LEU A 122 10.34 17.69 -11.96
C LEU A 122 9.15 18.66 -11.89
N LYS A 123 9.34 19.85 -11.33
CA LYS A 123 8.29 20.86 -11.27
C LYS A 123 7.85 21.29 -12.68
N ALA A 124 8.80 21.54 -13.58
CA ALA A 124 8.51 21.93 -14.96
C ALA A 124 7.77 20.83 -15.73
N SER A 125 8.18 19.57 -15.58
CA SER A 125 7.50 18.43 -16.20
C SER A 125 6.10 18.20 -15.64
N LEU A 126 5.90 18.34 -14.32
CA LEU A 126 4.58 18.28 -13.70
C LEU A 126 3.68 19.42 -14.17
N GLU A 127 4.21 20.64 -14.29
CA GLU A 127 3.47 21.79 -14.80
C GLU A 127 3.07 21.63 -16.27
N ALA A 128 4.00 21.15 -17.11
CA ALA A 128 3.71 20.82 -18.50
C ALA A 128 2.62 19.74 -18.61
N THR A 129 2.72 18.68 -17.79
CA THR A 129 1.72 17.60 -17.74
C THR A 129 0.38 18.12 -17.26
N TRP A 130 0.35 19.00 -16.26
CA TRP A 130 -0.87 19.62 -15.75
C TRP A 130 -1.53 20.53 -16.78
N ASN A 131 -0.75 21.34 -17.49
CA ASN A 131 -1.26 22.17 -18.57
C ASN A 131 -1.80 21.31 -19.71
N GLN A 132 -1.12 20.23 -20.08
CA GLN A 132 -1.62 19.26 -21.05
C GLN A 132 -2.93 18.59 -20.58
N ALA A 133 -3.02 18.19 -19.31
CA ALA A 133 -4.23 17.61 -18.72
C ALA A 133 -5.40 18.61 -18.67
N ARG A 134 -5.11 19.90 -18.45
CA ARG A 134 -6.10 20.97 -18.50
C ARG A 134 -6.63 21.18 -19.94
N HIS A 135 -5.78 21.08 -20.96
CA HIS A 135 -6.16 21.31 -22.35
C HIS A 135 -6.83 20.11 -23.03
N GLN A 136 -6.30 18.89 -22.85
CA GLN A 136 -6.84 17.67 -23.48
C GLN A 136 -7.93 17.01 -22.63
N GLY A 137 -8.09 17.46 -21.38
CA GLY A 137 -8.96 16.84 -20.38
C GLY A 137 -8.22 15.73 -19.61
N PHE A 138 -8.34 15.75 -18.27
CA PHE A 138 -7.62 14.84 -17.37
C PHE A 138 -7.78 13.35 -17.75
N TRP A 139 -8.99 12.95 -18.15
CA TRP A 139 -9.27 11.57 -18.53
C TRP A 139 -8.64 11.16 -19.86
N ALA A 140 -8.46 12.08 -20.82
CA ALA A 140 -7.79 11.80 -22.08
C ALA A 140 -6.28 11.62 -21.86
N THR A 141 -5.66 12.47 -21.05
CA THR A 141 -4.25 12.33 -20.68
C THR A 141 -3.99 11.08 -19.85
N TRP A 142 -4.90 10.74 -18.94
CA TRP A 142 -4.82 9.49 -18.19
C TRP A 142 -4.93 8.26 -19.11
N ALA A 143 -5.85 8.28 -20.08
CA ALA A 143 -5.98 7.20 -21.05
C ALA A 143 -4.70 7.00 -21.88
N GLN A 144 -4.08 8.08 -22.36
CA GLN A 144 -2.80 8.02 -23.08
C GLN A 144 -1.67 7.49 -22.19
N LEU A 145 -1.58 7.95 -20.94
CA LEU A 145 -0.57 7.47 -20.01
C LEU A 145 -0.73 5.97 -19.74
N VAL A 146 -1.97 5.52 -19.51
CA VAL A 146 -2.29 4.10 -19.35
C VAL A 146 -1.91 3.33 -20.62
N ASP A 147 -2.25 3.82 -21.82
CA ASP A 147 -1.88 3.14 -23.07
C ASP A 147 -0.36 3.03 -23.26
N LEU A 148 0.40 4.08 -22.93
CA LEU A 148 1.87 4.09 -22.99
C LEU A 148 2.51 3.14 -21.97
N THR A 149 1.87 2.93 -20.83
CA THR A 149 2.35 2.02 -19.77
C THR A 149 2.18 0.55 -20.18
N ASP A 150 1.50 0.27 -21.31
CA ASP A 150 1.24 -1.06 -21.84
C ASP A 150 0.72 -2.04 -20.74
N PRO A 151 -0.46 -1.78 -20.15
CA PRO A 151 -0.97 -2.51 -18.99
C PRO A 151 -1.22 -4.00 -19.27
N ARG A 152 -1.15 -4.41 -20.55
CA ARG A 152 -1.30 -5.79 -20.98
C ARG A 152 -0.01 -6.41 -21.50
N GLY A 153 1.07 -5.63 -21.64
CA GLY A 153 2.33 -6.10 -22.20
C GLY A 153 2.25 -6.47 -23.69
N GLU A 154 1.21 -6.06 -24.42
CA GLU A 154 1.02 -6.45 -25.83
C GLU A 154 2.12 -5.82 -26.70
N ILE A 155 2.48 -4.56 -26.45
CA ILE A 155 3.52 -3.83 -27.18
C ILE A 155 4.89 -4.46 -26.92
N ASN A 156 5.18 -4.79 -25.65
CA ASN A 156 6.43 -5.45 -25.31
C ASN A 156 6.52 -6.86 -25.93
N ALA A 157 5.43 -7.62 -25.92
CA ALA A 157 5.40 -8.96 -26.53
C ALA A 157 5.67 -8.94 -28.05
N TYR A 158 5.15 -7.95 -28.78
CA TYR A 158 5.49 -7.77 -30.21
C TYR A 158 6.98 -7.45 -30.41
N LYS A 159 7.57 -6.63 -29.53
CA LYS A 159 9.01 -6.30 -29.57
C LYS A 159 9.89 -7.53 -29.31
N VAL A 160 9.55 -8.36 -28.31
CA VAL A 160 10.28 -9.61 -28.00
C VAL A 160 10.30 -10.56 -29.20
N LEU A 161 9.17 -10.67 -29.94
CA LEU A 161 9.08 -11.49 -31.14
C LEU A 161 9.66 -10.83 -32.41
N GLY A 162 10.08 -9.56 -32.33
CA GLY A 162 10.58 -8.78 -33.46
C GLY A 162 9.54 -8.54 -34.54
N LEU A 163 8.30 -8.28 -34.13
CA LEU A 163 7.14 -8.05 -35.01
C LEU A 163 6.56 -6.64 -34.79
N SER A 164 5.89 -6.12 -35.83
CA SER A 164 5.07 -4.90 -35.72
C SER A 164 3.79 -5.20 -34.93
N GLN A 165 3.22 -4.18 -34.27
CA GLN A 165 1.90 -4.27 -33.64
C GLN A 165 0.77 -4.58 -34.64
N THR A 166 1.04 -4.38 -35.94
CA THR A 166 0.13 -4.69 -37.05
C THR A 166 0.29 -6.11 -37.61
N ALA A 167 1.19 -6.92 -37.05
CA ALA A 167 1.48 -8.26 -37.54
C ALA A 167 0.26 -9.19 -37.44
N SER A 168 0.10 -10.06 -38.44
CA SER A 168 -0.99 -11.03 -38.45
C SER A 168 -0.74 -12.16 -37.45
N GLN A 169 -1.81 -12.78 -36.94
CA GLN A 169 -1.69 -13.92 -36.03
C GLN A 169 -0.86 -15.07 -36.62
N ASN A 170 -0.93 -15.27 -37.94
CA ASN A 170 -0.14 -16.30 -38.62
C ASN A 170 1.36 -15.98 -38.55
N GLU A 171 1.73 -14.69 -38.65
CA GLU A 171 3.12 -14.23 -38.52
C GLU A 171 3.62 -14.38 -37.09
N VAL A 172 2.78 -14.05 -36.10
CA VAL A 172 3.08 -14.24 -34.67
C VAL A 172 3.38 -15.71 -34.38
N THR A 173 2.53 -16.64 -34.81
CA THR A 173 2.74 -18.06 -34.57
C THR A 173 3.92 -18.62 -35.37
N ALA A 174 4.16 -18.14 -36.59
CA ALA A 174 5.31 -18.56 -37.39
C ALA A 174 6.65 -18.10 -36.75
N ARG A 175 6.72 -16.85 -36.29
CA ARG A 175 7.91 -16.30 -35.62
C ARG A 175 8.16 -16.98 -34.28
N TRP A 176 7.13 -17.18 -33.47
CA TRP A 176 7.23 -17.95 -32.23
C TRP A 176 7.84 -19.33 -32.47
N ARG A 177 7.31 -20.12 -33.43
CA ARG A 177 7.87 -21.44 -33.76
C ARG A 177 9.33 -21.40 -34.19
N SER A 178 9.72 -20.40 -34.99
CA SER A 178 11.12 -20.22 -35.41
C SER A 178 12.01 -19.93 -34.20
N LEU A 179 11.66 -18.91 -33.42
CA LEU A 179 12.45 -18.44 -32.27
C LEU A 179 12.52 -19.49 -31.15
N SER A 180 11.44 -20.22 -30.91
CA SER A 180 11.41 -21.34 -29.94
C SER A 180 12.31 -22.50 -30.38
N ARG A 181 12.39 -22.80 -31.68
CA ARG A 181 13.29 -23.83 -32.20
C ARG A 181 14.74 -23.41 -32.11
N ASP A 182 15.03 -22.12 -32.26
CA ASP A 182 16.39 -21.60 -32.25
C ASP A 182 16.95 -21.42 -30.83
N ASN A 183 16.09 -21.09 -29.86
CA ASN A 183 16.48 -20.93 -28.45
C ASN A 183 16.15 -22.16 -27.58
N HIS A 184 15.85 -23.33 -28.18
CA HIS A 184 15.53 -24.53 -27.41
C HIS A 184 16.75 -25.01 -26.61
N PRO A 185 16.63 -25.34 -25.31
CA PRO A 185 17.76 -25.73 -24.47
C PRO A 185 18.50 -26.98 -24.99
N ASP A 186 17.79 -27.90 -25.66
CA ASP A 186 18.42 -29.10 -26.25
C ASP A 186 19.27 -28.81 -27.50
N LYS A 187 19.03 -27.68 -28.18
CA LYS A 187 19.76 -27.31 -29.41
C LYS A 187 21.06 -26.56 -29.07
N VAL A 188 21.11 -25.91 -27.92
CA VAL A 188 22.28 -25.14 -27.45
C VAL A 188 23.23 -26.08 -26.69
N LYS A 189 24.23 -26.60 -27.41
CA LYS A 189 25.30 -27.47 -26.85
C LYS A 189 26.48 -26.68 -26.24
N GLY A 190 26.20 -25.47 -25.75
CA GLY A 190 27.18 -24.52 -25.23
C GLY A 190 27.52 -24.69 -23.76
N SER A 191 28.19 -23.69 -23.18
CA SER A 191 28.47 -23.63 -21.73
C SER A 191 27.18 -23.51 -20.91
N GLU A 192 27.24 -23.79 -19.60
CA GLU A 192 26.07 -23.70 -18.71
C GLU A 192 25.43 -22.30 -18.72
N GLU A 193 26.24 -21.25 -18.89
CA GLU A 193 25.76 -19.87 -19.00
C GLU A 193 24.98 -19.62 -20.30
N GLU A 194 25.38 -20.22 -21.42
CA GLU A 194 24.69 -20.10 -22.70
C GLU A 194 23.37 -20.86 -22.69
N ARG A 195 23.32 -22.03 -22.04
CA ARG A 195 22.08 -22.77 -21.79
C ARG A 195 21.11 -21.96 -20.95
N ARG A 196 21.59 -21.30 -19.88
CA ARG A 196 20.75 -20.44 -19.04
C ARG A 196 20.18 -19.25 -19.83
N LYS A 197 21.01 -18.55 -20.61
CA LYS A 197 20.55 -17.44 -21.47
C LYS A 197 19.54 -17.89 -22.53
N ALA A 198 19.75 -19.06 -23.13
CA ALA A 198 18.80 -19.63 -24.09
C ALA A 198 17.47 -19.99 -23.43
N GLN A 199 17.51 -20.56 -22.21
CA GLN A 199 16.32 -20.86 -21.42
C GLN A 199 15.54 -19.60 -21.03
N GLU A 200 16.23 -18.56 -20.54
CA GLU A 200 15.62 -17.26 -20.21
C GLU A 200 14.92 -16.66 -21.44
N LYS A 201 15.60 -16.61 -22.59
CA LYS A 201 15.01 -16.13 -23.85
C LYS A 201 13.84 -16.99 -24.30
N PHE A 202 13.94 -18.32 -24.17
CA PHE A 202 12.86 -19.23 -24.53
C PHE A 202 11.61 -18.97 -23.68
N MET A 203 11.78 -18.77 -22.37
CA MET A 203 10.69 -18.40 -21.46
C MET A 203 10.08 -17.05 -21.84
N GLU A 204 10.90 -16.04 -22.15
CA GLU A 204 10.45 -14.71 -22.58
C GLU A 204 9.63 -14.79 -23.89
N ILE A 205 10.10 -15.56 -24.87
CA ILE A 205 9.39 -15.80 -26.15
C ILE A 205 8.05 -16.51 -25.91
N GLN A 206 8.03 -17.50 -25.01
CA GLN A 206 6.81 -18.23 -24.66
C GLN A 206 5.79 -17.30 -23.99
N GLN A 207 6.24 -16.46 -23.05
CA GLN A 207 5.41 -15.49 -22.35
C GLN A 207 4.86 -14.43 -23.32
N ALA A 208 5.69 -13.93 -24.24
CA ALA A 208 5.25 -13.00 -25.28
C ALA A 208 4.14 -13.60 -26.16
N TYR A 209 4.30 -14.85 -26.60
CA TYR A 209 3.26 -15.54 -27.37
C TYR A 209 1.97 -15.74 -26.58
N GLU A 210 2.07 -16.09 -25.29
CA GLU A 210 0.91 -16.26 -24.43
C GLU A 210 0.11 -14.96 -24.27
N ILE A 211 0.78 -13.83 -24.02
CA ILE A 211 0.17 -12.51 -23.91
C ILE A 211 -0.62 -12.17 -25.19
N LEU A 212 -0.01 -12.36 -26.37
CA LEU A 212 -0.66 -12.08 -27.65
C LEU A 212 -1.83 -13.04 -27.93
N SER A 213 -1.70 -14.31 -27.57
CA SER A 213 -2.77 -15.31 -27.69
C SER A 213 -3.97 -14.97 -26.80
N GLN A 214 -3.71 -14.57 -25.54
CA GLN A 214 -4.74 -14.11 -24.62
C GLN A 214 -5.42 -12.83 -25.12
N ALA A 215 -4.65 -11.89 -25.70
CA ALA A 215 -5.18 -10.67 -26.31
C ALA A 215 -6.16 -11.00 -27.46
N LYS A 216 -5.79 -11.94 -28.35
CA LYS A 216 -6.69 -12.43 -29.42
C LYS A 216 -7.98 -13.02 -28.85
N ASN A 217 -7.86 -13.93 -27.88
CA ASN A 217 -9.02 -14.59 -27.27
C ASN A 217 -9.97 -13.56 -26.63
N ARG A 218 -9.41 -12.52 -25.99
CA ARG A 218 -10.17 -11.40 -25.42
C ARG A 218 -10.90 -10.59 -26.48
N ARG A 219 -10.23 -10.26 -27.59
CA ARG A 219 -10.83 -9.56 -28.75
C ARG A 219 -11.97 -10.39 -29.36
N GLN A 220 -11.76 -11.69 -29.57
CA GLN A 220 -12.79 -12.58 -30.10
C GLN A 220 -14.02 -12.68 -29.17
N ARG A 221 -13.80 -12.80 -27.86
CA ARG A 221 -14.89 -12.81 -26.87
C ARG A 221 -15.67 -11.49 -26.87
N ARG A 222 -14.99 -10.35 -27.06
CA ARG A 222 -15.64 -9.03 -27.15
C ARG A 222 -16.52 -8.90 -28.40
N ASN A 223 -16.01 -9.31 -29.56
CA ASN A 223 -16.76 -9.26 -30.83
C ASN A 223 -18.03 -10.12 -30.76
N ARG A 224 -17.95 -11.32 -30.17
CA ARG A 224 -19.13 -12.18 -29.95
C ARG A 224 -20.18 -11.58 -29.01
N ARG A 225 -19.80 -10.67 -28.11
CA ARG A 225 -20.74 -9.99 -27.21
C ARG A 225 -21.41 -8.79 -27.87
N SER A 226 -20.77 -8.13 -28.84
CA SER A 226 -21.36 -7.00 -29.55
C SER A 226 -22.34 -7.42 -30.65
N GLU A 227 -22.25 -8.66 -31.12
CA GLU A 227 -23.16 -9.24 -32.12
C GLU A 227 -24.46 -9.81 -31.51
N LYS A 228 -24.57 -9.88 -30.18
CA LYS A 228 -25.76 -10.33 -29.44
C LYS A 228 -26.47 -9.15 -28.82
#